data_AF-A0A127JUE9-F1
#
_entry.id   AF-A0A127JUE9-F1
#
_cell.length_a   1.000
_cell.length_b   1.000
_cell.length_c   1.000
_cell.angle_alpha   90.00
_cell.angle_beta   90.00
_cell.angle_gamma   90.00
#
_symmetry.space_group_name_H-M   'P 1'
#
loop_
_entity.id
_entity.type
_entity.pdbx_description
1 polymer ?
#
loop_
_entity_poly.entity_id
_entity_poly.type
_entity_poly.pdbx_seq_one_letter_code
_entity_poly.pdbx_strand_id
1 'polypeptide(L)'
;MTMDTNLMLVILMILALLAVAVFLHARRHASHTLEKRFGPEYGRTVDEFGSRSKAEAELRARQKRVEEFHIRPLSRADAERFDDEWRSLQARFVDDPKGSLVEADVLVRELMQARGYPMGDFERRAADVSVDHPAVVDHYRAAHGIAVRDRPGEVDTEAMRQAVIHYRALFAELLEVERSAHDDPKLRTQS
;
A
#
# COMPACT_ATOMS: atom_id res chain seq x y z
N MET A 1 25.69 -20.14 -52.35
CA MET A 1 25.09 -18.82 -52.11
C MET A 1 23.63 -18.88 -51.65
N THR A 2 22.65 -19.45 -52.38
CA THR A 2 21.25 -19.54 -51.87
C THR A 2 21.09 -20.47 -50.67
N MET A 3 21.85 -21.57 -50.59
CA MET A 3 21.85 -22.50 -49.45
C MET A 3 22.36 -21.84 -48.16
N ASP A 4 23.42 -21.03 -48.26
CA ASP A 4 23.98 -20.28 -47.12
C ASP A 4 23.05 -19.16 -46.67
N THR A 5 22.39 -18.47 -47.61
CA THR A 5 21.35 -17.47 -47.31
C THR A 5 20.15 -18.10 -46.62
N ASN A 6 19.69 -19.27 -47.08
CA ASN A 6 18.59 -20.00 -46.44
C ASN A 6 18.95 -20.44 -45.02
N LEU A 7 20.17 -20.96 -44.82
CA LEU A 7 20.66 -21.32 -43.48
C LEU A 7 20.74 -20.10 -42.55
N MET A 8 21.24 -18.96 -43.05
CA MET A 8 21.31 -17.71 -42.29
C MET A 8 19.91 -17.19 -41.91
N LEU A 9 18.94 -17.27 -42.81
CA LEU A 9 17.54 -16.90 -42.53
C LEU A 9 16.91 -17.80 -41.47
N VAL A 10 17.17 -19.11 -41.52
CA VAL A 10 16.70 -20.06 -40.49
C VAL A 10 17.30 -19.73 -39.13
N ILE A 11 18.61 -19.45 -39.06
CA ILE A 11 19.27 -19.06 -37.82
C ILE A 11 18.69 -17.76 -37.26
N LEU A 12 18.51 -16.72 -38.10
CA LEU A 12 17.90 -15.45 -37.70
C LEU A 12 16.47 -15.62 -37.19
N MET A 13 15.68 -16.45 -37.85
CA MET A 13 14.31 -16.76 -37.42
C MET A 13 14.31 -17.47 -36.06
N ILE A 14 15.19 -18.44 -35.84
CA ILE A 14 15.34 -19.12 -34.55
C ILE A 14 15.75 -18.12 -33.45
N LEU A 15 16.72 -17.24 -33.73
CA LEU A 15 17.13 -16.20 -32.78
C LEU A 15 16.00 -15.23 -32.45
N ALA A 16 15.22 -14.81 -33.45
CA ALA A 16 14.06 -13.95 -33.24
C ALA A 16 12.98 -14.64 -32.38
N LEU A 17 12.68 -15.91 -32.65
CA LEU A 17 11.73 -16.70 -31.85
C LEU A 17 12.21 -16.89 -30.41
N LEU A 18 13.51 -17.17 -30.21
CA LEU A 18 14.12 -17.26 -28.89
C LEU A 18 14.02 -15.93 -28.13
N ALA A 19 14.33 -14.81 -28.78
CA ALA A 19 14.22 -13.49 -28.17
C ALA A 19 12.77 -13.17 -27.74
N VAL A 20 11.78 -13.48 -28.59
CA VAL A 20 10.36 -13.32 -28.25
C VAL A 20 9.96 -14.23 -27.08
N ALA A 21 10.40 -15.48 -27.07
CA ALA A 21 10.11 -16.42 -25.99
C ALA A 21 10.67 -15.93 -24.64
N VAL A 22 11.93 -15.49 -24.62
CA VAL A 22 12.57 -14.91 -23.43
C VAL A 22 11.84 -13.65 -22.97
N PHE A 23 11.50 -12.75 -23.89
CA PHE A 23 10.77 -11.52 -23.58
C PHE A 23 9.40 -11.81 -22.96
N LEU A 24 8.63 -12.75 -23.53
CA LEU A 24 7.33 -13.15 -23.00
C LEU A 24 7.44 -13.82 -21.63
N HIS A 25 8.47 -14.64 -21.43
CA HIS A 25 8.73 -15.29 -20.15
C HIS A 25 9.08 -14.26 -19.06
N ALA A 26 10.01 -13.35 -19.33
CA ALA A 26 10.39 -12.26 -18.42
C ALA A 26 9.19 -11.37 -18.08
N ARG A 27 8.36 -11.03 -19.08
CA ARG A 27 7.14 -10.23 -18.88
C ARG A 27 6.13 -10.93 -17.98
N ARG A 28 5.90 -12.23 -18.16
CA ARG A 28 5.00 -13.01 -17.30
C ARG A 28 5.50 -13.08 -15.86
N HIS A 29 6.79 -13.33 -15.66
CA HIS A 29 7.38 -13.37 -14.33
C HIS A 29 7.28 -12.03 -13.60
N ALA A 30 7.66 -10.94 -14.27
CA ALA A 30 7.57 -9.60 -13.69
C ALA A 30 6.13 -9.24 -13.28
N SER A 31 5.16 -9.62 -14.11
CA SER A 31 3.75 -9.37 -13.83
C SER A 31 3.25 -10.15 -12.62
N HIS A 32 3.58 -11.44 -12.53
CA HIS A 32 3.19 -12.27 -11.39
C HIS A 32 3.84 -11.81 -10.08
N THR A 33 5.05 -11.26 -10.12
CA THR A 33 5.68 -10.63 -8.95
C THR A 33 4.92 -9.39 -8.49
N LEU A 34 4.45 -8.55 -9.41
CA LEU A 34 3.63 -7.38 -9.07
C LEU A 34 2.27 -7.79 -8.50
N GLU A 35 1.62 -8.76 -9.13
CA GLU A 35 0.33 -9.30 -8.67
C GLU A 35 0.44 -9.89 -7.26
N LYS A 36 1.50 -10.67 -6.98
CA LYS A 36 1.75 -11.21 -5.64
C LYS A 36 2.03 -10.14 -4.59
N ARG A 37 2.73 -9.07 -4.96
CA ARG A 37 3.09 -8.00 -4.03
C ARG A 37 1.91 -7.09 -3.75
N PHE A 38 1.23 -6.59 -4.77
CA PHE A 38 0.13 -5.64 -4.63
C PHE A 38 -1.21 -6.31 -4.30
N GLY A 39 -1.35 -7.62 -4.57
CA GLY A 39 -2.55 -8.37 -4.27
C GLY A 39 -3.80 -7.73 -4.91
N PRO A 40 -4.87 -7.43 -4.14
CA PRO A 40 -6.07 -6.79 -4.65
C PRO A 40 -5.84 -5.45 -5.37
N GLU A 41 -4.81 -4.68 -4.96
CA GLU A 41 -4.51 -3.39 -5.60
C GLU A 41 -4.03 -3.55 -7.05
N TYR A 42 -3.45 -4.72 -7.39
CA TYR A 42 -3.12 -5.04 -8.78
C TYR A 42 -4.39 -5.09 -9.64
N GLY A 43 -5.41 -5.81 -9.18
CA GLY A 43 -6.70 -5.93 -9.86
C GLY A 43 -7.36 -4.56 -10.03
N ARG A 44 -7.44 -3.78 -8.95
CA ARG A 44 -7.97 -2.41 -8.99
C ARG A 44 -7.25 -1.52 -10.00
N THR A 45 -5.91 -1.56 -10.03
CA THR A 45 -5.14 -0.72 -10.95
C THR A 45 -5.34 -1.17 -12.41
N VAL A 46 -5.54 -2.47 -12.66
CA VAL A 46 -5.89 -2.97 -13.99
C VAL A 46 -7.27 -2.46 -14.42
N ASP A 47 -8.25 -2.49 -13.52
CA ASP A 47 -9.60 -1.99 -13.78
C ASP A 47 -9.61 -0.48 -14.04
N GLU A 48 -8.86 0.30 -13.26
CA GLU A 48 -8.74 1.75 -13.40
C GLU A 48 -8.11 2.16 -14.74
N PHE A 49 -7.03 1.49 -15.15
CA PHE A 49 -6.29 1.86 -16.37
C PHE A 49 -6.79 1.15 -17.64
N GLY A 50 -7.65 0.14 -17.51
CA GLY A 50 -8.20 -0.66 -18.61
C GLY A 50 -7.15 -1.45 -19.41
N SER A 51 -5.91 -1.52 -18.92
CA SER A 51 -4.80 -2.17 -19.60
C SER A 51 -3.76 -2.66 -18.60
N ARG A 52 -3.49 -3.96 -18.63
CA ARG A 52 -2.43 -4.59 -17.83
C ARG A 52 -1.08 -3.90 -17.98
N SER A 53 -0.73 -3.49 -19.21
CA SER A 53 0.58 -2.85 -19.45
C SER A 53 0.68 -1.47 -18.81
N LYS A 54 -0.41 -0.69 -18.81
CA LYS A 54 -0.43 0.64 -18.17
C LYS A 54 -0.45 0.50 -16.65
N ALA A 55 -1.28 -0.41 -16.14
CA ALA A 55 -1.36 -0.70 -14.71
C ALA A 55 -0.01 -1.12 -14.13
N GLU A 56 0.67 -2.09 -14.75
CA GLU A 56 1.99 -2.51 -14.30
C GLU A 56 3.05 -1.40 -14.40
N ALA A 57 2.94 -0.50 -15.38
CA ALA A 57 3.85 0.65 -15.47
C ALA A 57 3.62 1.63 -14.31
N GLU A 58 2.35 1.90 -13.98
CA GLU A 58 1.98 2.73 -12.82
C GLU A 58 2.42 2.09 -11.50
N LEU A 59 2.18 0.79 -11.29
CA LEU A 59 2.62 0.08 -10.07
C LEU A 59 4.14 0.14 -9.88
N ARG A 60 4.92 0.01 -10.96
CA ARG A 60 6.39 0.19 -10.90
C ARG A 60 6.77 1.64 -10.61
N ALA A 61 6.02 2.61 -11.15
CA ALA A 61 6.25 4.02 -10.83
C ALA A 61 5.97 4.32 -9.36
N ARG A 62 4.89 3.74 -8.78
CA ARG A 62 4.60 3.81 -7.34
C ARG A 62 5.76 3.28 -6.51
N GLN A 63 6.27 2.09 -6.83
CA GLN A 63 7.42 1.49 -6.15
C GLN A 63 8.65 2.41 -6.15
N LYS A 64 9.04 2.91 -7.32
CA LYS A 64 10.19 3.82 -7.44
C LYS A 64 10.02 5.09 -6.61
N ARG A 65 8.82 5.65 -6.56
CA ARG A 65 8.55 6.83 -5.73
C ARG A 65 8.67 6.51 -4.24
N VAL A 66 8.10 5.38 -3.80
CA VAL A 66 8.15 4.96 -2.39
C VAL A 66 9.58 4.63 -1.95
N GLU A 67 10.41 4.08 -2.83
CA GLU A 67 11.84 3.87 -2.60
C GLU A 67 12.61 5.18 -2.29
N GLU A 68 12.12 6.34 -2.77
CA GLU A 68 12.71 7.65 -2.48
C GLU A 68 12.23 8.24 -1.15
N PHE A 69 11.20 7.65 -0.52
CA PHE A 69 10.64 8.14 0.73
C PHE A 69 11.48 7.67 1.91
N HIS A 70 11.64 8.54 2.89
CA HIS A 70 12.34 8.24 4.12
C HIS A 70 11.37 7.62 5.14
N ILE A 71 10.78 6.48 4.79
CA ILE A 71 9.82 5.79 5.66
C ILE A 71 10.57 5.14 6.83
N ARG A 72 10.18 5.44 8.07
CA ARG A 72 10.88 5.01 9.28
C ARG A 72 9.93 4.46 10.34
N PRO A 73 10.34 3.47 11.14
CA PRO A 73 9.66 3.10 12.38
C PRO A 73 9.40 4.32 13.27
N LEU A 74 8.27 4.32 13.98
CA LEU A 74 7.98 5.35 14.97
C LEU A 74 8.89 5.20 16.17
N SER A 75 9.19 6.34 16.82
CA SER A 75 9.72 6.29 18.17
C SER A 75 8.71 5.63 19.10
N ARG A 76 9.18 4.99 20.18
CA ARG A 76 8.27 4.40 21.19
C ARG A 76 7.31 5.42 21.77
N ALA A 77 7.79 6.63 22.04
CA ALA A 77 6.98 7.72 22.58
C ALA A 77 5.89 8.18 21.60
N ASP A 78 6.21 8.28 20.30
CA ASP A 78 5.21 8.63 19.29
C ASP A 78 4.16 7.53 19.13
N ALA A 79 4.59 6.26 19.13
CA ALA A 79 3.67 5.13 19.05
C ALA A 79 2.72 5.06 20.26
N GLU A 80 3.23 5.28 21.47
CA GLU A 80 2.42 5.35 22.69
C GLU A 80 1.41 6.51 22.62
N ARG A 81 1.85 7.70 22.21
CA ARG A 81 0.97 8.87 22.01
C ARG A 81 -0.15 8.58 21.02
N PHE A 82 0.19 8.04 19.85
CA PHE A 82 -0.80 7.71 18.83
C PHE A 82 -1.80 6.65 19.32
N ASP A 83 -1.36 5.61 20.04
CA ASP A 83 -2.27 4.59 20.58
C ASP A 83 -3.22 5.17 21.65
N ASP A 84 -2.74 6.07 22.50
CA ASP A 84 -3.58 6.76 23.50
C ASP A 84 -4.60 7.71 22.85
N GLU A 85 -4.21 8.44 21.80
CA GLU A 85 -5.12 9.26 20.98
C GLU A 85 -6.20 8.38 20.33
N TRP A 86 -5.81 7.22 19.77
CA TRP A 86 -6.75 6.27 19.17
C TRP A 86 -7.77 5.75 20.20
N ARG A 87 -7.31 5.35 21.40
CA ARG A 87 -8.20 4.88 22.48
C ARG A 87 -9.18 5.95 22.92
N SER A 88 -8.70 7.19 23.05
CA SER A 88 -9.51 8.34 23.45
C SER A 88 -10.61 8.63 22.43
N LEU A 89 -10.27 8.55 21.14
CA LEU A 89 -11.23 8.68 20.03
C LEU A 89 -12.30 7.59 20.09
N GLN A 90 -11.92 6.33 20.29
CA GLN A 90 -12.86 5.21 20.38
C GLN A 90 -13.84 5.35 21.54
N ALA A 91 -13.37 5.85 22.69
CA ALA A 91 -14.23 6.08 23.84
C ALA A 91 -15.32 7.13 23.56
N ARG A 92 -15.01 8.17 22.76
CA ARG A 92 -15.95 9.24 22.40
C ARG A 92 -16.91 8.87 21.27
N PHE A 93 -16.65 7.78 20.53
CA PHE A 93 -17.47 7.40 19.37
C PHE A 93 -18.95 7.21 19.70
N VAL A 94 -19.26 6.75 20.92
CA VAL A 94 -20.67 6.55 21.34
C VAL A 94 -21.42 7.88 21.43
N ASP A 95 -20.75 8.93 21.89
CA ASP A 95 -21.34 10.25 22.12
C ASP A 95 -21.27 11.14 20.86
N ASP A 96 -20.20 11.02 20.07
CA ASP A 96 -19.99 11.75 18.82
C ASP A 96 -19.39 10.85 17.71
N PRO A 97 -20.21 9.99 17.08
CA PRO A 97 -19.75 9.09 16.01
C PRO A 97 -19.11 9.81 14.83
N LYS A 98 -19.65 10.99 14.48
CA LYS A 98 -19.21 11.78 13.34
C LYS A 98 -17.88 12.47 13.63
N GLY A 99 -17.75 13.12 14.78
CA GLY A 99 -16.50 13.72 15.22
C GLY A 99 -15.39 12.68 15.31
N SER A 100 -15.66 11.52 15.91
CA SER A 100 -14.70 10.40 15.98
C SER A 100 -14.27 9.89 14.60
N LEU A 101 -15.17 9.82 13.61
CA LEU A 101 -14.79 9.41 12.25
C LEU A 101 -13.85 10.43 11.58
N VAL A 102 -14.13 11.73 11.72
CA VAL A 102 -13.28 12.79 11.18
C VAL A 102 -11.91 12.78 11.86
N GLU A 103 -11.90 12.63 13.19
CA GLU A 103 -10.67 12.55 13.97
C GLU A 103 -9.85 11.30 13.59
N ALA A 104 -10.50 10.18 13.23
CA ALA A 104 -9.80 8.96 12.84
C ALA A 104 -9.05 9.13 11.51
N ASP A 105 -9.67 9.83 10.55
CA ASP A 105 -9.00 10.20 9.29
C ASP A 105 -7.80 11.12 9.52
N VAL A 106 -7.94 12.11 10.42
CA VAL A 106 -6.83 13.00 10.81
C VAL A 106 -5.70 12.20 11.45
N LEU A 107 -6.03 11.35 12.42
CA LEU A 107 -5.05 10.60 13.19
C LEU A 107 -4.26 9.61 12.32
N VAL A 108 -4.92 8.93 11.37
CA VAL A 108 -4.25 8.10 10.36
C VAL A 108 -3.32 8.93 9.48
N ARG A 109 -3.72 10.13 9.07
CA ARG A 109 -2.86 11.03 8.27
C ARG A 109 -1.62 11.48 9.03
N GLU A 110 -1.78 11.86 10.29
CA GLU A 110 -0.67 12.25 11.15
C GLU A 110 0.30 11.08 11.38
N LEU A 111 -0.22 9.87 11.60
CA LEU A 111 0.59 8.66 11.70
C LEU A 111 1.38 8.39 10.42
N MET A 112 0.75 8.48 9.26
CA MET A 112 1.42 8.34 7.96
C MET A 112 2.51 9.40 7.78
N GLN A 113 2.24 10.64 8.18
CA GLN A 113 3.22 11.73 8.11
C GLN A 113 4.42 11.47 9.02
N ALA A 114 4.17 11.04 10.26
CA ALA A 114 5.22 10.70 11.23
C ALA A 114 6.10 9.53 10.72
N ARG A 115 5.49 8.57 10.02
CA ARG A 115 6.20 7.48 9.34
C ARG A 115 7.03 7.94 8.15
N GLY A 116 6.79 9.13 7.60
CA GLY A 116 7.54 9.70 6.47
C GLY A 116 6.83 9.62 5.10
N TYR A 117 5.55 9.25 5.06
CA TYR A 117 4.76 9.31 3.82
C TYR A 117 4.45 10.76 3.44
N PRO A 118 4.51 11.13 2.15
CA PRO A 118 4.17 12.48 1.71
C PRO A 118 2.68 12.78 1.90
N MET A 119 2.37 14.02 2.29
CA MET A 119 0.99 14.51 2.34
C MET A 119 0.56 14.96 0.94
N GLY A 120 -0.16 14.09 0.24
CA GLY A 120 -0.83 14.38 -1.04
C GLY A 120 -2.34 14.20 -0.95
N ASP A 121 -3.02 14.20 -2.11
CA ASP A 121 -4.41 13.79 -2.18
C ASP A 121 -4.60 12.34 -1.68
N PHE A 122 -5.84 11.98 -1.36
CA PHE A 122 -6.16 10.68 -0.80
C PHE A 122 -5.72 9.53 -1.71
N GLU A 123 -6.02 9.62 -3.00
CA GLU A 123 -5.74 8.58 -3.99
C GLU A 123 -4.25 8.31 -4.11
N ARG A 124 -3.44 9.38 -4.15
CA ARG A 124 -1.99 9.29 -4.19
C ARG A 124 -1.42 8.65 -2.92
N ARG A 125 -1.91 9.05 -1.75
CA ARG A 125 -1.47 8.46 -0.46
C ARG A 125 -1.85 7.00 -0.34
N ALA A 126 -3.07 6.63 -0.73
CA ALA A 126 -3.51 5.24 -0.76
C ALA A 126 -2.65 4.40 -1.74
N ALA A 127 -2.39 4.94 -2.93
CA ALA A 127 -1.53 4.30 -3.93
C ALA A 127 -0.09 4.09 -3.42
N ASP A 128 0.48 5.07 -2.73
CA ASP A 128 1.85 4.97 -2.23
C ASP A 128 1.93 4.02 -1.01
N VAL A 129 0.95 4.05 -0.07
CA VAL A 129 0.86 3.06 1.04
C VAL A 129 0.68 1.63 0.54
N SER A 130 0.00 1.43 -0.58
CA SER A 130 -0.25 0.09 -1.13
C SER A 130 1.04 -0.68 -1.50
N VAL A 131 2.16 0.04 -1.67
CA VAL A 131 3.46 -0.55 -2.00
C VAL A 131 4.00 -1.40 -0.85
N ASP A 132 3.90 -0.89 0.37
CA ASP A 132 4.43 -1.53 1.59
C ASP A 132 3.34 -2.24 2.39
N HIS A 133 2.10 -1.74 2.31
CA HIS A 133 0.96 -2.24 3.08
C HIS A 133 -0.25 -2.60 2.18
N PRO A 134 -0.06 -3.51 1.21
CA PRO A 134 -1.09 -3.89 0.22
C PRO A 134 -2.33 -4.54 0.85
N ALA A 135 -2.18 -5.18 2.01
CA ALA A 135 -3.29 -5.88 2.68
C ALA A 135 -4.30 -4.93 3.35
N VAL A 136 -3.87 -3.71 3.72
CA VAL A 136 -4.70 -2.75 4.50
C VAL A 136 -5.12 -1.53 3.70
N VAL A 137 -4.60 -1.33 2.48
CA VAL A 137 -5.02 -0.21 1.62
C VAL A 137 -6.51 -0.25 1.28
N ASP A 138 -7.09 -1.45 1.15
CA ASP A 138 -8.53 -1.61 0.92
C ASP A 138 -9.36 -1.08 2.09
N HIS A 139 -8.89 -1.30 3.33
CA HIS A 139 -9.52 -0.70 4.51
C HIS A 139 -9.40 0.82 4.47
N TYR A 140 -8.25 1.36 4.05
CA TYR A 140 -8.09 2.80 3.94
C TYR A 140 -9.07 3.43 2.94
N ARG A 141 -9.22 2.82 1.76
CA ARG A 141 -10.19 3.22 0.72
C ARG A 141 -11.63 3.09 1.18
N ALA A 142 -11.98 2.00 1.86
CA ALA A 142 -13.33 1.79 2.39
C ALA A 142 -13.69 2.85 3.44
N ALA A 143 -12.79 3.11 4.39
CA ALA A 143 -12.99 4.12 5.43
C ALA A 143 -13.17 5.53 4.84
N HIS A 144 -12.29 5.93 3.92
CA HIS A 144 -12.36 7.25 3.29
C HIS A 144 -13.61 7.41 2.42
N GLY A 145 -14.00 6.36 1.70
CA GLY A 145 -15.22 6.34 0.91
C GLY A 145 -16.47 6.60 1.77
N ILE A 146 -16.52 6.06 3.00
CA ILE A 146 -17.61 6.35 3.93
C ILE A 146 -17.50 7.79 4.48
N ALA A 147 -16.29 8.22 4.86
CA ALA A 147 -16.05 9.55 5.44
C ALA A 147 -16.40 10.71 4.46
N VAL A 148 -16.10 10.56 3.17
CA VAL A 148 -16.38 11.59 2.14
C VAL A 148 -17.84 11.58 1.68
N ARG A 149 -18.53 10.44 1.80
CA ARG A 149 -19.96 10.31 1.45
C ARG A 149 -20.90 10.90 2.49
N ASP A 150 -20.38 11.45 3.60
CA ASP A 150 -21.17 12.01 4.69
C ASP A 150 -21.89 13.32 4.31
N ARG A 151 -22.89 13.21 3.43
CA ARG A 151 -23.98 14.19 3.33
C ARG A 151 -24.92 13.97 4.52
N PRO A 152 -25.51 15.04 5.09
CA PRO A 152 -26.46 14.90 6.20
C PRO A 152 -27.57 13.91 5.88
N GLY A 153 -27.61 12.78 6.59
CA GLY A 153 -28.66 11.76 6.48
C GLY A 153 -28.38 10.56 5.56
N GLU A 154 -27.25 10.50 4.85
CA GLU A 154 -26.91 9.37 3.95
C GLU A 154 -26.07 8.25 4.62
N VAL A 155 -25.36 8.56 5.71
CA VAL A 155 -24.49 7.59 6.40
C VAL A 155 -25.04 7.34 7.81
N ASP A 156 -25.46 6.10 8.08
CA ASP A 156 -25.88 5.69 9.41
C ASP A 156 -24.66 5.52 10.34
N THR A 157 -24.89 5.67 11.65
CA THR A 157 -23.92 5.44 12.72
C THR A 157 -23.21 4.09 12.63
N GLU A 158 -23.87 3.04 12.13
CA GLU A 158 -23.21 1.75 11.91
C GLU A 158 -22.18 1.81 10.76
N ALA A 159 -22.46 2.54 9.69
CA ALA A 159 -21.47 2.75 8.63
C ALA A 159 -20.27 3.56 9.15
N MET A 160 -20.49 4.55 10.02
CA MET A 160 -19.41 5.28 10.70
C MET A 160 -18.56 4.34 11.58
N ARG A 161 -19.21 3.40 12.31
CA ARG A 161 -18.51 2.39 13.10
C ARG A 161 -17.61 1.54 12.21
N GLN A 162 -18.12 1.05 11.08
CA GLN A 162 -17.35 0.26 10.13
C GLN A 162 -16.17 1.05 9.56
N ALA A 163 -16.35 2.34 9.25
CA ALA A 163 -15.27 3.21 8.78
C ALA A 163 -14.15 3.37 9.83
N VAL A 164 -14.49 3.54 11.11
CA VAL A 164 -13.50 3.60 12.20
C VAL A 164 -12.77 2.26 12.35
N ILE A 165 -13.45 1.12 12.19
CA ILE A 165 -12.82 -0.21 12.19
C ILE A 165 -11.81 -0.33 11.03
N HIS A 166 -12.19 0.13 9.85
CA HIS A 166 -11.29 0.14 8.69
C HIS A 166 -10.07 1.06 8.91
N TYR A 167 -10.25 2.25 9.47
CA TYR A 167 -9.12 3.08 9.86
C TYR A 167 -8.24 2.41 10.93
N ARG A 168 -8.82 1.68 11.89
CA ARG A 168 -8.04 0.92 12.90
C ARG A 168 -7.15 -0.13 12.25
N ALA A 169 -7.65 -0.85 11.26
CA ALA A 169 -6.87 -1.88 10.58
C ALA A 169 -5.60 -1.29 9.93
N LEU A 170 -5.74 -0.16 9.23
CA LEU A 170 -4.58 0.56 8.69
C LEU A 170 -3.68 1.12 9.81
N PHE A 171 -4.28 1.74 10.82
CA PHE A 171 -3.55 2.36 11.92
C PHE A 171 -2.66 1.35 12.65
N ALA A 172 -3.20 0.18 12.98
CA ALA A 172 -2.46 -0.87 13.69
C ALA A 172 -1.27 -1.39 12.89
N GLU A 173 -1.41 -1.50 11.57
CA GLU A 173 -0.33 -1.88 10.65
C GLU A 173 0.77 -0.80 10.59
N LEU A 174 0.39 0.47 10.63
CA LEU A 174 1.32 1.61 10.57
C LEU A 174 1.98 1.95 11.91
N LEU A 175 1.45 1.44 13.04
CA LEU A 175 2.00 1.63 14.39
C LEU A 175 3.27 0.79 14.65
N GLU A 176 4.11 0.63 13.63
CA GLU A 176 5.37 -0.10 13.70
C GLU A 176 6.40 0.71 14.51
N VAL A 177 6.85 0.13 15.62
CA VAL A 177 7.77 0.77 16.56
C VAL A 177 9.21 0.40 16.26
N GLU A 178 10.13 1.37 16.37
CA GLU A 178 11.56 1.12 16.35
C GLU A 178 11.93 0.10 17.44
N ARG A 179 12.40 -1.09 17.03
CA ARG A 179 12.98 -2.05 17.98
C ARG A 179 14.30 -1.47 18.48
N SER A 180 14.32 -1.03 19.74
CA SER A 180 15.56 -0.63 20.40
C SER A 180 16.61 -1.73 20.26
N ALA A 181 17.85 -1.39 19.91
CA ALA A 181 18.99 -2.31 19.83
C ALA A 181 19.33 -3.06 21.15
N HIS A 182 18.55 -2.85 22.20
CA HIS A 182 18.66 -3.49 23.51
C HIS A 182 17.87 -4.82 23.63
N ASP A 183 17.06 -5.17 22.63
CA ASP A 183 16.24 -6.40 22.62
C ASP A 183 16.88 -7.55 21.81
N ASP A 184 18.21 -7.55 21.66
CA ASP A 184 18.92 -8.69 21.09
C ASP A 184 19.15 -9.75 22.20
N PRO A 185 18.46 -10.91 22.17
CA PRO A 185 18.60 -11.94 23.20
C PRO A 185 20.02 -12.52 23.29
N LYS A 186 20.89 -12.23 22.31
CA LYS A 186 22.30 -12.65 22.30
C LYS A 186 23.20 -11.92 23.31
N LEU A 187 22.76 -10.78 23.86
CA LEU A 187 23.55 -10.02 24.86
C LEU A 187 23.22 -10.39 26.31
N ARG A 188 22.19 -11.22 26.55
CA ARG A 188 21.78 -11.65 27.92
C ARG A 188 22.50 -12.90 28.46
N THR A 189 23.36 -13.54 27.67
CA THR A 189 24.05 -14.80 28.06
C THR A 189 25.53 -14.60 28.40
N GLN A 190 25.95 -13.38 28.73
CA GLN A 190 27.30 -13.11 29.24
C GLN A 190 27.24 -12.12 30.40
N SER A 191 26.72 -12.57 31.54
CA SER A 191 26.98 -12.00 32.87
C SER A 191 26.76 -13.07 33.93
#